data_AF-A0A072TXI6-F1
#
_entry.id   AF-A0A072TXI6-F1
#
_cell.length_a   1.000
_cell.length_b   1.000
_cell.length_c   1.000
_cell.angle_alpha   90.00
_cell.angle_beta   90.00
_cell.angle_gamma   90.00
#
_symmetry.space_group_name_H-M   'P 1'
#
loop_
_entity.id
_entity.type
_entity.pdbx_description
1 polymer ?
#
loop_
_entity_poly.entity_id
_entity_poly.type
_entity_poly.pdbx_seq_one_letter_code
_entity_poly.pdbx_strand_id
1 'polypeptide(L)'
;MNSIEFPLLDQKTKNSVISTTLNDLSNWSRLSSLWPLLYGTSCCFTEFASLIGSRFDFDSYGLVPQSSPRQTDLILTAGTVMKMAPSLVRLYEQMPEPKYVKLIYLSKCLETFEMPK
;
A
#
# COMPACT_ATOMS: atom_id res chain seq x y z
N MET A 1 -6.53 1.44 -27.75
CA MET A 1 -7.73 0.65 -27.36
C MET A 1 -7.31 -0.32 -26.28
N ASN A 2 -7.35 0.13 -25.02
CA ASN A 2 -7.49 -0.75 -23.87
C ASN A 2 -8.63 -0.11 -23.07
N SER A 3 -9.86 -0.54 -23.37
CA SER A 3 -11.01 -0.17 -22.55
C SER A 3 -10.74 -0.75 -21.17
N ILE A 4 -10.52 0.13 -20.19
CA ILE A 4 -10.57 -0.26 -18.79
C ILE A 4 -12.04 -0.57 -18.53
N GLU A 5 -12.41 -1.84 -18.70
CA GLU A 5 -13.63 -2.38 -18.13
C GLU A 5 -13.46 -2.26 -16.61
N PHE A 6 -14.04 -1.22 -16.03
CA PHE A 6 -14.29 -1.23 -14.59
C PHE A 6 -15.24 -2.41 -14.35
N PRO A 7 -14.85 -3.44 -13.59
CA PRO A 7 -15.83 -4.40 -13.13
C PRO A 7 -16.80 -3.59 -12.27
N LEU A 8 -18.00 -3.34 -12.80
CA LEU A 8 -19.15 -3.04 -11.97
C LEU A 8 -19.23 -4.17 -10.96
N LEU A 9 -18.95 -3.84 -9.70
CA LEU A 9 -19.11 -4.72 -8.58
C LEU A 9 -20.62 -4.97 -8.42
N ASP A 10 -21.15 -5.84 -9.26
CA ASP A 10 -22.47 -6.42 -9.12
C ASP A 10 -22.41 -7.46 -8.00
N GLN A 11 -22.52 -6.99 -6.75
CA GLN A 11 -22.96 -7.84 -5.65
C GLN A 11 -23.88 -7.05 -4.71
N LYS A 12 -25.14 -6.91 -5.14
CA LYS A 12 -26.32 -7.07 -4.29
C LYS A 12 -26.21 -6.45 -2.89
N THR A 13 -26.14 -5.11 -2.81
CA THR A 13 -26.31 -4.39 -1.54
C THR A 13 -27.74 -4.57 -1.05
N LYS A 14 -27.95 -5.62 -0.25
CA LYS A 14 -29.19 -5.77 0.53
C LYS A 14 -29.23 -4.63 1.53
N ASN A 15 -30.10 -3.66 1.25
CA ASN A 15 -30.47 -2.55 2.12
C ASN A 15 -30.65 -3.00 3.58
N SER A 16 -29.61 -2.82 4.39
CA SER A 16 -29.70 -2.86 5.85
C SER A 16 -28.58 -2.01 6.40
N VAL A 17 -28.95 -0.95 7.13
CA VAL A 17 -28.01 -0.03 7.81
C VAL A 17 -26.97 -0.81 8.66
N ILE A 18 -27.37 -1.99 9.16
CA ILE A 18 -26.56 -2.91 9.95
C ILE A 18 -25.45 -3.58 9.12
N SER A 19 -25.68 -3.91 7.83
CA SER A 19 -24.62 -4.48 7.00
C SER A 19 -23.56 -3.44 6.64
N THR A 20 -23.95 -2.18 6.48
CA THR A 20 -23.02 -1.10 6.18
C THR A 20 -22.11 -0.85 7.38
N THR A 21 -22.66 -0.78 8.60
CA THR A 21 -21.85 -0.56 9.81
C THR A 21 -20.84 -1.67 10.10
N LEU A 22 -21.17 -2.94 9.80
CA LEU A 22 -20.24 -4.06 9.94
C LEU A 22 -19.10 -4.00 8.92
N ASN A 23 -19.40 -3.65 7.67
CA ASN A 23 -18.38 -3.45 6.65
C ASN A 23 -17.47 -2.27 6.99
N ASP A 24 -18.04 -1.17 7.50
CA ASP A 24 -17.30 0.02 7.91
C ASP A 24 -16.35 -0.29 9.08
N LEU A 25 -16.80 -1.06 10.07
CA LEU A 25 -15.97 -1.49 11.19
C LEU A 25 -14.80 -2.39 10.74
N SER A 26 -15.07 -3.33 9.83
CA SER A 26 -14.04 -4.21 9.26
C SER A 26 -12.99 -3.41 8.47
N ASN A 27 -13.44 -2.46 7.64
CA ASN A 27 -12.55 -1.58 6.89
C ASN A 27 -11.73 -0.67 7.82
N TRP A 28 -12.35 -0.11 8.86
CA TRP A 28 -11.65 0.70 9.86
C TRP A 28 -10.59 -0.09 10.62
N SER A 29 -10.89 -1.34 11.01
CA SER A 29 -9.93 -2.22 11.68
C SER A 29 -8.72 -2.50 10.80
N ARG A 30 -8.92 -2.76 9.50
CA ARG A 30 -7.81 -3.02 8.56
C ARG A 30 -6.95 -1.79 8.32
N LEU A 31 -7.57 -0.61 8.22
CA LEU A 31 -6.86 0.67 8.01
C LEU A 31 -6.07 1.11 9.25
N SER A 32 -6.51 0.73 10.45
CA SER A 32 -5.90 1.15 11.72
C SER A 32 -4.68 0.31 12.12
N SER A 33 -4.39 -0.80 11.44
CA SER A 33 -3.29 -1.73 11.79
C SER A 33 -2.53 -2.20 10.55
N LEU A 34 -2.08 -1.26 9.73
CA LEU A 34 -1.38 -1.58 8.49
C LEU A 34 0.09 -1.90 8.75
N TRP A 35 0.61 -2.97 8.14
CA TRP A 35 2.01 -3.38 8.29
C TRP A 35 2.76 -3.10 6.99
N PRO A 36 3.41 -1.93 6.87
CA PRO A 36 4.11 -1.56 5.65
C PRO A 36 5.46 -2.27 5.49
N LEU A 37 5.68 -2.80 4.29
CA LEU A 37 6.98 -3.11 3.76
C LEU A 37 7.59 -1.86 3.14
N LEU A 38 8.75 -1.46 3.66
CA LEU A 38 9.46 -0.27 3.21
C LEU A 38 10.41 -0.60 2.07
N TYR A 39 10.17 0.00 0.91
CA TYR A 39 10.97 -0.20 -0.27
C TYR A 39 11.60 1.10 -0.76
N GLY A 40 12.81 1.38 -0.28
CA GLY A 40 13.59 2.56 -0.66
C GLY A 40 14.58 2.27 -1.77
N THR A 41 14.46 2.97 -2.90
CA THR A 41 15.39 2.81 -4.04
C THR A 41 16.21 4.06 -4.35
N SER A 42 15.80 5.22 -3.85
CA SER A 42 16.38 6.52 -4.22
C SER A 42 16.39 7.51 -3.05
N CYS A 43 16.68 8.79 -3.35
CA CYS A 43 16.72 9.90 -2.40
C CYS A 43 15.42 10.06 -1.60
N CYS A 44 14.27 9.62 -2.12
CA CYS A 44 13.01 9.65 -1.39
C CYS A 44 12.98 8.74 -0.14
N PHE A 45 13.97 7.84 0.02
CA PHE A 45 14.07 7.03 1.22
C PHE A 45 14.46 7.82 2.47
N THR A 46 15.26 8.89 2.36
CA THR A 46 15.65 9.69 3.53
C THR A 46 14.47 10.52 4.05
N GLU A 47 13.64 11.00 3.14
CA GLU A 47 12.37 11.65 3.44
C GLU A 47 11.46 10.66 4.17
N PHE A 48 11.38 9.42 3.68
CA PHE A 48 10.63 8.37 4.35
C PHE A 48 11.21 7.99 5.73
N ALA A 49 12.54 7.89 5.87
CA ALA A 49 13.19 7.59 7.14
C ALA A 49 12.92 8.68 8.19
N SER A 50 12.74 9.94 7.77
CA SER A 50 12.33 11.02 8.66
C SER A 50 10.92 10.83 9.23
N LEU A 51 10.03 10.10 8.52
CA LEU A 51 8.69 9.76 9.00
C LEU A 51 8.73 8.73 10.14
N ILE A 52 9.70 7.81 10.11
CA ILE A 52 9.91 6.80 11.16
C ILE A 52 10.53 7.44 12.42
N GLY A 53 11.16 8.60 12.28
CA GLY A 53 11.76 9.32 13.40
C GLY A 53 10.74 9.93 14.36
N SER A 54 11.23 10.38 15.52
CA SER A 54 10.44 10.91 16.64
C SER A 54 9.64 12.20 16.35
N ARG A 55 9.73 12.74 15.13
CA ARG A 55 9.03 13.97 14.73
C ARG A 55 7.68 13.68 14.09
N PHE A 56 7.55 12.52 13.45
CA PHE A 56 6.38 12.15 12.67
C PHE A 56 5.80 10.80 13.08
N ASP A 57 6.32 10.19 14.16
CA ASP A 57 5.85 8.99 14.86
C ASP A 57 4.92 8.11 14.03
N PHE A 58 5.50 7.47 13.01
CA PHE A 58 4.80 6.60 12.07
C PHE A 58 3.96 5.52 12.76
N ASP A 59 4.46 5.01 13.89
CA ASP A 59 3.79 4.01 14.74
C ASP A 59 2.47 4.52 15.35
N SER A 60 2.33 5.83 15.57
CA SER A 60 1.09 6.42 16.10
C SER A 60 -0.10 6.27 15.15
N TYR A 61 0.15 6.07 13.86
CA TYR A 61 -0.87 5.81 12.87
C TYR A 61 -1.18 4.31 12.71
N GLY A 62 -0.63 3.45 13.57
CA GLY A 62 -0.76 1.99 13.48
C GLY A 62 0.04 1.40 12.32
N LEU A 63 1.11 2.08 11.89
CA LEU A 63 1.99 1.67 10.81
C LEU A 63 3.32 1.16 11.37
N VAL A 64 3.46 -0.16 11.46
CA VAL A 64 4.68 -0.81 11.95
C VAL A 64 5.49 -1.36 10.78
N PRO A 65 6.71 -0.83 10.51
CA PRO A 65 7.49 -1.28 9.38
C PRO A 65 8.04 -2.69 9.61
N GLN A 66 7.71 -3.60 8.70
CA GLN A 66 8.12 -5.00 8.79
C GLN A 66 9.02 -5.39 7.61
N SER A 67 10.07 -6.17 7.91
CA SER A 67 11.09 -6.54 6.92
C SER A 67 10.69 -7.70 6.01
N SER A 68 9.76 -8.55 6.47
CA SER A 68 9.34 -9.74 5.73
C SER A 68 8.07 -9.47 4.90
N PRO A 69 8.07 -9.75 3.58
CA PRO A 69 6.90 -9.52 2.72
C PRO A 69 5.68 -10.38 3.09
N ARG A 70 5.90 -11.53 3.74
CA ARG A 70 4.80 -12.44 4.13
C ARG A 70 3.98 -11.95 5.31
N GLN A 71 4.49 -10.97 6.06
CA GLN A 71 3.85 -10.39 7.25
C GLN A 71 3.37 -8.96 6.99
N THR A 72 3.43 -8.50 5.74
CA THR A 72 3.10 -7.12 5.37
C THR A 72 1.90 -7.10 4.45
N ASP A 73 1.04 -6.13 4.68
CA ASP A 73 -0.20 -5.94 3.92
C ASP A 73 -0.13 -4.69 3.02
N LEU A 74 0.91 -3.87 3.19
CA LEU A 74 1.10 -2.61 2.46
C LEU A 74 2.54 -2.54 1.92
N ILE A 75 2.73 -2.23 0.63
CA ILE A 75 4.05 -1.84 0.10
C ILE A 75 4.12 -0.33 -0.02
N LEU A 76 5.15 0.25 0.60
CA LEU A 76 5.53 1.65 0.46
C LEU A 76 6.78 1.76 -0.40
N THR A 77 6.60 2.19 -1.65
CA THR A 77 7.73 2.41 -2.56
C THR A 77 8.13 3.88 -2.53
N ALA A 78 9.38 4.14 -2.13
CA ALA A 78 9.97 5.47 -2.03
C ALA A 78 11.10 5.61 -3.05
N GLY A 79 10.79 6.22 -4.20
CA GLY A 79 11.74 6.52 -5.27
C GLY A 79 11.43 5.83 -6.61
N THR A 80 12.29 6.08 -7.59
CA THR A 80 12.16 5.50 -8.94
C THR A 80 12.52 4.02 -8.95
N VAL A 81 11.73 3.21 -9.64
CA VAL A 81 11.94 1.78 -9.78
C VAL A 81 12.23 1.45 -11.24
N MET A 82 13.45 1.72 -11.70
CA MET A 82 13.86 1.38 -13.07
C MET A 82 14.30 -0.08 -13.18
N LYS A 83 15.52 -0.39 -12.73
CA LYS A 83 16.11 -1.75 -12.83
C LYS A 83 15.54 -2.75 -11.84
N MET A 84 14.87 -2.25 -10.80
CA MET A 84 14.43 -3.05 -9.67
C MET A 84 12.94 -3.45 -9.74
N ALA A 85 12.28 -3.12 -10.85
CA ALA A 85 10.90 -3.50 -11.12
C ALA A 85 10.62 -5.01 -10.95
N PRO A 86 11.42 -5.94 -11.51
CA PRO A 86 11.13 -7.37 -11.36
C PRO A 86 11.27 -7.87 -9.92
N SER A 87 12.14 -7.26 -9.12
CA SER A 87 12.28 -7.60 -7.70
C SER A 87 11.07 -7.14 -6.89
N LEU A 88 10.52 -5.96 -7.22
CA LEU A 88 9.33 -5.43 -6.58
C LEU A 88 8.09 -6.28 -6.90
N VAL A 89 7.95 -6.74 -8.15
CA VAL A 89 6.89 -7.68 -8.54
C VAL A 89 6.99 -8.99 -7.75
N ARG A 90 8.19 -9.55 -7.58
CA ARG A 90 8.38 -10.76 -6.76
C ARG A 90 8.02 -10.56 -5.29
N LEU A 91 8.34 -9.40 -4.72
CA LEU A 91 7.91 -9.07 -3.35
C LEU A 91 6.38 -9.00 -3.28
N TYR A 92 5.75 -8.38 -4.27
CA TYR A 92 4.30 -8.27 -4.36
C TYR A 92 3.58 -9.62 -4.52
N GLU A 93 4.18 -10.56 -5.25
CA GLU A 93 3.67 -11.93 -5.38
C GLU A 93 3.79 -12.74 -4.08
N GLN A 94 4.73 -12.40 -3.20
CA GLN A 94 4.96 -13.10 -1.93
C GLN A 94 4.06 -12.63 -0.78
N MET A 95 3.34 -11.51 -0.96
CA MET A 95 2.47 -10.95 0.07
C MET A 95 1.11 -11.66 0.14
N PRO A 96 0.51 -11.77 1.34
CA PRO A 96 -0.86 -12.26 1.49
C PRO A 96 -1.88 -11.29 0.85
N GLU A 97 -3.05 -11.80 0.45
CA GLU A 97 -4.22 -10.95 0.20
C GLU A 97 -4.90 -10.62 1.55
N PRO A 98 -5.36 -9.38 1.83
CA PRO A 98 -5.46 -8.18 0.98
C PRO A 98 -4.18 -7.33 0.97
N LYS A 99 -3.72 -6.95 -0.22
CA LYS A 99 -2.50 -6.15 -0.42
C LYS A 99 -2.79 -4.75 -0.92
N TYR A 100 -2.17 -3.77 -0.29
CA TYR A 100 -2.25 -2.36 -0.67
C TYR A 100 -0.90 -1.89 -1.22
N VAL A 101 -0.93 -1.13 -2.30
CA VAL A 101 0.29 -0.53 -2.88
C VAL A 101 0.14 0.97 -2.81
N LYS A 102 1.06 1.65 -2.13
CA LYS A 102 1.09 3.11 -2.08
C LYS A 102 2.47 3.61 -2.49
N LEU A 103 2.48 4.47 -3.50
CA LEU A 103 3.69 5.08 -4.01
C LEU A 103 3.86 6.44 -3.36
N ILE A 104 5.01 6.69 -2.76
CA ILE A 104 5.34 7.97 -2.13
C ILE A 104 6.35 8.69 -3.02
N TYR A 105 5.87 9.71 -3.73
CA TYR A 105 6.69 10.62 -4.55
C TYR A 105 6.71 11.98 -3.88
N LEU A 106 7.67 12.24 -3.00
CA LEU A 106 7.63 13.47 -2.22
C LEU A 106 8.24 14.70 -2.90
N SER A 107 9.06 14.58 -3.97
CA SER A 107 9.37 15.78 -4.80
C SER A 107 10.15 15.62 -6.12
N LYS A 108 10.66 14.44 -6.55
CA LYS A 108 11.58 14.46 -7.73
C LYS A 108 11.59 13.32 -8.76
N CYS A 109 10.67 12.36 -8.75
CA CYS A 109 10.68 11.30 -9.76
C CYS A 109 9.28 10.96 -10.26
N LEU A 110 8.83 11.67 -11.30
CA LEU A 110 7.61 11.40 -12.07
C LEU A 110 7.85 10.22 -13.02
N GLU A 111 7.90 8.99 -12.50
CA GLU A 111 7.63 7.77 -13.27
C GLU A 111 6.69 6.90 -12.45
N THR A 112 5.41 6.87 -12.83
CA THR A 112 4.42 5.96 -12.28
C THR A 112 4.67 4.57 -12.85
N PHE A 113 5.25 3.68 -12.05
CA PHE A 113 5.25 2.26 -12.35
C PHE A 113 3.84 1.74 -12.08
N GLU A 114 3.09 1.46 -13.14
CA GLU A 114 1.78 0.83 -13.02
C GLU A 114 2.00 -0.68 -12.80
N MET A 115 1.64 -1.16 -11.62
CA MET A 115 1.69 -2.59 -11.30
C MET A 115 0.74 -3.34 -12.24
N PRO A 116 1.19 -4.42 -12.90
CA PRO A 116 0.26 -5.32 -13.58
C PRO A 116 -0.71 -5.89 -12.54
N LYS A 117 -2.02 -5.70 -12.79
CA LYS A 117 -3.10 -6.25 -11.95
C LYS A 117 -3.14 -7.77 -12.08
#